data_AF-A0A934QA93-F1
#
_entry.id   AF-A0A934QA93-F1
#
_cell.length_a   1.000
_cell.length_b   1.000
_cell.length_c   1.000
_cell.angle_alpha   90.00
_cell.angle_beta   90.00
_cell.angle_gamma   90.00
#
_symmetry.space_group_name_H-M   'P 1'
#
loop_
_entity.id
_entity.type
_entity.pdbx_description
1 polymer ?
#
loop_
_entity_poly.entity_id
_entity_poly.type
_entity_poly.pdbx_seq_one_letter_code
_entity_poly.pdbx_strand_id
1 'polypeptide(L)'
;MDRLIRNPRAALPWAIAALAVIFALGAYFRFVSAAPLGIDTAWNDLVGATRGSLPYAIAIFLAQIGASIGAAASTAIVAALLLVKRRARDAGAVVTALLLGVGTSELIKSLVLRPRPEGPLFETWGSSFPSGHSMGAAALSGSIALAVTSFDGISRQAIRWTWIGAAVWTLTMMWSRTALHAHWLSDTLAGAALGIAAAFTARALWIRTPPQRVTLEP
;
A
#
# COMPACT_ATOMS: atom_id res chain seq x y z
N MET A 1 -3.35 10.59 15.31
CA MET A 1 -2.31 9.54 15.18
C MET A 1 -2.23 8.64 16.41
N ASP A 2 -2.03 9.21 17.61
CA ASP A 2 -1.82 8.45 18.86
C ASP A 2 -2.89 7.40 19.17
N ARG A 3 -4.17 7.68 18.89
CA ARG A 3 -5.27 6.73 19.12
C ARG A 3 -5.20 5.50 18.20
N LEU A 4 -4.84 5.68 16.94
CA LEU A 4 -4.72 4.59 15.95
C LEU A 4 -3.51 3.70 16.23
N ILE A 5 -2.43 4.32 16.71
CA ILE A 5 -1.21 3.62 17.11
C ILE A 5 -1.45 2.76 18.36
N ARG A 6 -2.14 3.31 19.37
CA ARG A 6 -2.42 2.61 20.64
C ARG A 6 -3.54 1.57 20.53
N ASN A 7 -4.51 1.80 19.63
CA ASN A 7 -5.60 0.89 19.35
C ASN A 7 -5.73 0.68 17.84
N PRO A 8 -5.09 -0.36 17.28
CA PRO A 8 -5.17 -0.67 15.85
C PRO A 8 -6.60 -0.82 15.32
N ARG A 9 -7.54 -1.26 16.17
CA ARG A 9 -8.95 -1.40 15.77
C ARG A 9 -9.65 -0.08 15.52
N ALA A 10 -9.15 1.02 16.09
CA ALA A 10 -9.67 2.35 15.79
C ALA A 10 -9.43 2.77 14.33
N ALA A 11 -8.55 2.05 13.60
CA ALA A 11 -8.31 2.25 12.17
C ALA A 11 -9.30 1.49 11.28
N LEU A 12 -10.06 0.51 11.81
CA LEU A 12 -10.96 -0.33 11.00
C LEU A 12 -12.08 0.46 10.31
N PRO A 13 -12.76 1.43 10.94
CA PRO A 13 -13.77 2.23 10.25
C PRO A 13 -13.19 2.98 9.04
N TRP A 14 -11.95 3.47 9.17
CA TRP A 14 -11.25 4.16 8.08
C TRP A 14 -10.84 3.20 6.97
N ALA A 15 -10.42 1.98 7.30
CA ALA A 15 -10.16 0.93 6.32
C ALA A 15 -11.42 0.56 5.53
N ILE A 16 -12.57 0.44 6.21
CA ILE A 16 -13.88 0.19 5.58
C ILE A 16 -14.28 1.36 4.66
N ALA A 17 -14.15 2.59 5.15
CA ALA A 17 -14.44 3.78 4.34
C ALA A 17 -13.55 3.86 3.10
N ALA A 18 -12.25 3.58 3.24
CA ALA A 18 -11.31 3.55 2.12
C ALA A 18 -11.69 2.48 1.09
N LEU A 19 -12.03 1.26 1.55
CA LEU A 19 -12.53 0.20 0.67
C LEU A 19 -13.81 0.62 -0.06
N ALA A 20 -14.78 1.21 0.66
CA ALA A 20 -16.03 1.67 0.05
C ALA A 20 -15.77 2.70 -1.06
N VAL A 21 -14.85 3.65 -0.84
CA VAL A 21 -14.45 4.63 -1.87
C VAL A 21 -13.76 3.94 -3.06
N ILE A 22 -12.86 2.99 -2.82
CA ILE A 22 -12.17 2.24 -3.89
C ILE A 22 -13.18 1.44 -4.71
N PHE A 23 -14.12 0.75 -4.08
CA PHE A 23 -15.17 -0.01 -4.77
C PHE A 23 -16.13 0.91 -5.52
N ALA A 24 -16.53 2.05 -4.95
CA ALA A 24 -17.37 3.03 -5.63
C ALA A 24 -16.69 3.61 -6.87
N LEU A 25 -15.41 3.96 -6.76
CA LEU A 25 -14.61 4.44 -7.90
C LEU A 25 -14.40 3.34 -8.95
N GLY A 26 -14.16 2.10 -8.52
CA GLY A 26 -14.09 0.95 -9.41
C GLY A 26 -15.41 0.70 -10.16
N ALA A 27 -16.54 0.80 -9.47
CA ALA A 27 -17.87 0.68 -10.07
C ALA A 27 -18.13 1.82 -11.07
N TYR A 28 -17.74 3.05 -10.75
CA TYR A 28 -17.77 4.17 -11.69
C TYR A 28 -16.97 3.85 -12.96
N PHE A 29 -15.74 3.36 -12.83
CA PHE A 29 -14.93 3.01 -13.99
C PHE A 29 -15.53 1.86 -14.83
N ARG A 30 -16.19 0.92 -14.18
CA ARG A 30 -16.77 -0.26 -14.85
C ARG A 30 -18.08 0.02 -15.57
N PHE A 31 -18.95 0.82 -14.96
CA PHE A 31 -20.34 0.98 -15.38
C PHE A 31 -20.67 2.37 -15.92
N VAL A 32 -19.84 3.39 -15.66
CA VAL A 32 -20.08 4.77 -16.09
C VAL A 32 -19.09 5.20 -17.16
N SER A 33 -17.79 5.10 -16.89
CA SER A 33 -16.76 5.51 -17.87
C SER A 33 -15.43 4.83 -17.63
N ALA A 34 -14.91 4.12 -18.64
CA ALA A 34 -13.57 3.54 -18.59
C ALA A 34 -12.45 4.56 -18.89
N ALA A 35 -12.80 5.78 -19.27
CA ALA A 35 -11.83 6.82 -19.60
C ALA A 35 -11.04 7.29 -18.35
N PRO A 36 -9.80 7.77 -18.54
CA PRO A 36 -9.06 8.43 -17.47
C PRO A 36 -9.81 9.66 -16.94
N LEU A 37 -9.62 9.96 -15.66
CA LEU A 37 -10.07 11.24 -15.10
C LEU A 37 -9.22 12.38 -15.66
N GLY A 38 -9.74 13.62 -15.68
CA GLY A 38 -8.94 14.76 -16.15
C GLY A 38 -7.63 14.98 -15.37
N ILE A 39 -7.61 14.63 -14.08
CA ILE A 39 -6.39 14.65 -13.27
C ILE A 39 -5.42 13.51 -13.65
N ASP A 40 -5.94 12.38 -14.13
CA ASP A 40 -5.11 11.26 -14.56
C ASP A 40 -4.33 11.63 -15.82
N THR A 41 -4.98 12.25 -16.81
CA THR A 41 -4.33 12.69 -18.04
C THR A 41 -3.34 13.82 -17.77
N ALA A 42 -3.75 14.86 -17.03
CA ALA A 42 -2.87 15.97 -16.68
C ALA A 42 -1.61 15.53 -15.93
N TRP A 43 -1.75 14.55 -15.02
CA TRP A 43 -0.59 13.96 -14.32
C TRP A 43 0.27 13.12 -15.26
N ASN A 44 -0.35 12.25 -16.07
CA ASN A 44 0.35 11.38 -17.01
C ASN A 44 1.24 12.18 -17.98
N ASP A 45 0.74 13.28 -18.51
CA ASP A 45 1.47 14.15 -19.44
C ASP A 45 2.65 14.88 -18.77
N LEU A 46 2.56 15.12 -17.45
CA LEU A 46 3.60 15.81 -16.69
C LEU A 46 4.75 14.88 -16.28
N VAL A 47 4.47 13.63 -15.92
CA VAL A 47 5.42 12.78 -15.16
C VAL A 47 6.08 11.67 -15.96
N GLY A 48 5.72 11.50 -17.24
CA GLY A 48 6.25 10.46 -18.11
C GLY A 48 7.79 10.47 -18.15
N ALA A 49 8.40 9.30 -17.97
CA ALA A 49 9.85 9.13 -18.05
C ALA A 49 10.27 8.76 -19.49
N THR A 50 11.42 9.27 -19.93
CA THR A 50 11.98 8.90 -21.23
C THR A 50 12.89 7.68 -21.10
N ARG A 51 12.78 6.70 -22.01
CA ARG A 51 13.68 5.53 -22.03
C ARG A 51 15.14 5.96 -22.04
N GLY A 52 15.98 5.29 -21.24
CA GLY A 52 17.40 5.59 -21.10
C GLY A 52 17.74 6.76 -20.16
N SER A 53 16.74 7.50 -19.66
CA SER A 53 16.96 8.55 -18.65
C SER A 53 17.16 7.97 -17.24
N LEU A 54 17.79 8.75 -16.35
CA LEU A 54 17.94 8.38 -14.93
C LEU A 54 16.57 8.15 -14.23
N PRO A 55 15.54 9.01 -14.41
CA PRO A 55 14.20 8.74 -13.88
C PRO A 55 13.63 7.40 -14.34
N TYR A 56 13.83 7.03 -15.60
CA TYR A 56 13.40 5.74 -16.13
C TYR A 56 14.10 4.58 -15.40
N ALA A 57 15.43 4.64 -15.24
CA ALA A 57 16.19 3.60 -14.54
C ALA A 57 15.72 3.42 -13.08
N ILE A 58 15.50 4.54 -12.36
CA ILE A 58 14.98 4.53 -10.98
C ILE A 58 13.57 3.93 -10.96
N ALA A 59 12.69 4.35 -11.88
CA ALA A 59 11.33 3.85 -11.93
C ALA A 59 11.28 2.34 -12.24
N ILE A 60 12.12 1.84 -13.14
CA ILE A 60 12.24 0.40 -13.44
C ILE A 60 12.75 -0.38 -12.23
N PHE A 61 13.77 0.12 -11.53
CA PHE A 61 14.30 -0.54 -10.33
C PHE A 61 13.21 -0.68 -9.25
N LEU A 62 12.45 0.39 -8.99
CA LEU A 62 11.30 0.36 -8.09
C LEU A 62 10.22 -0.60 -8.57
N ALA A 63 9.94 -0.62 -9.88
CA ALA A 63 8.99 -1.54 -10.48
C ALA A 63 9.38 -3.01 -10.25
N GLN A 64 10.67 -3.37 -10.33
CA GLN A 64 11.14 -4.73 -10.04
C GLN A 64 10.94 -5.10 -8.57
N ILE A 65 11.17 -4.16 -7.64
CA ILE A 65 10.89 -4.39 -6.20
C ILE A 65 9.39 -4.56 -5.96
N GLY A 66 8.54 -3.78 -6.64
CA GLY A 66 7.09 -3.84 -6.48
C GLY A 66 6.40 -4.96 -7.26
N ALA A 67 7.11 -5.65 -8.17
CA ALA A 67 6.59 -6.80 -8.91
C ALA A 67 6.26 -7.95 -7.95
N SER A 68 5.41 -8.90 -8.36
CA SER A 68 4.90 -9.95 -7.48
C SER A 68 6.01 -10.72 -6.74
N ILE A 69 7.09 -11.08 -7.45
CA ILE A 69 8.25 -11.77 -6.86
C ILE A 69 9.02 -10.82 -5.91
N GLY A 70 9.28 -9.59 -6.34
CA GLY A 70 9.97 -8.58 -5.53
C GLY A 70 9.24 -8.23 -4.24
N ALA A 71 7.92 -8.05 -4.31
CA ALA A 71 7.06 -7.75 -3.16
C ALA A 71 6.98 -8.94 -2.20
N ALA A 72 6.87 -10.17 -2.73
CA ALA A 72 6.89 -11.40 -1.94
C ALA A 72 8.24 -11.58 -1.24
N ALA A 73 9.36 -11.42 -1.96
CA ALA A 73 10.71 -11.52 -1.41
C ALA A 73 10.96 -10.46 -0.32
N SER A 74 10.60 -9.20 -0.57
CA SER A 74 10.74 -8.11 0.39
C SER A 74 9.93 -8.37 1.67
N THR A 75 8.71 -8.87 1.51
CA THR A 75 7.83 -9.26 2.63
C THR A 75 8.40 -10.45 3.41
N ALA A 76 8.93 -11.46 2.72
CA ALA A 76 9.55 -12.62 3.34
C ALA A 76 10.80 -12.22 4.15
N ILE A 77 11.63 -11.33 3.61
CA ILE A 77 12.81 -10.80 4.31
C ILE A 77 12.39 -10.07 5.60
N VAL A 78 11.42 -9.16 5.51
CA VAL A 78 10.92 -8.43 6.68
C VAL A 78 10.30 -9.36 7.71
N ALA A 79 9.50 -10.33 7.28
CA ALA A 79 8.91 -11.34 8.16
C ALA A 79 9.99 -12.17 8.86
N ALA A 80 11.01 -12.63 8.13
CA ALA A 80 12.14 -13.38 8.69
C ALA A 80 12.91 -12.55 9.73
N LEU A 81 13.19 -11.27 9.44
CA LEU A 81 13.84 -10.37 10.40
C LEU A 81 13.00 -10.19 11.68
N LEU A 82 11.68 -10.05 11.56
CA LEU A 82 10.78 -9.96 12.72
C LEU A 82 10.74 -11.27 13.51
N LEU A 83 10.79 -12.43 12.85
CA LEU A 83 10.89 -13.73 13.52
C LEU A 83 12.21 -13.89 14.29
N VAL A 84 13.34 -13.49 13.71
CA VAL A 84 14.65 -13.46 14.40
C VAL A 84 14.60 -12.55 15.63
N LYS A 85 13.87 -11.44 15.56
CA LYS A 85 13.62 -10.55 16.70
C LYS A 85 12.52 -11.04 17.66
N ARG A 86 12.03 -12.28 17.49
CA ARG A 86 10.99 -12.94 18.31
C ARG A 86 9.62 -12.21 18.28
N ARG A 87 9.34 -11.48 17.20
CA ARG A 87 8.10 -10.71 16.97
C ARG A 87 7.16 -11.44 16.00
N ALA A 88 6.81 -12.68 16.32
CA ALA A 88 6.00 -13.54 15.44
C ALA A 88 4.64 -12.94 15.05
N ARG A 89 4.00 -12.17 15.94
CA ARG A 89 2.73 -11.48 15.64
C ARG A 89 2.89 -10.35 14.61
N ASP A 90 3.98 -9.59 14.67
CA ASP A 90 4.27 -8.57 13.67
C ASP A 90 4.63 -9.20 12.33
N ALA A 91 5.39 -10.30 12.33
CA ALA A 91 5.67 -11.08 11.11
C ALA A 91 4.37 -11.58 10.46
N GLY A 92 3.48 -12.18 11.26
CA GLY A 92 2.15 -12.61 10.80
C GLY A 92 1.32 -11.44 10.26
N ALA A 93 1.36 -10.27 10.91
CA ALA A 93 0.66 -9.07 10.44
C ALA A 93 1.18 -8.59 9.08
N VAL A 94 2.49 -8.53 8.86
CA VAL A 94 3.08 -8.08 7.58
C VAL A 94 2.68 -9.03 6.45
N VAL A 95 2.78 -10.35 6.66
CA VAL A 95 2.38 -11.35 5.66
C VAL A 95 0.88 -11.26 5.37
N THR A 96 0.06 -11.14 6.41
CA THR A 96 -1.40 -11.00 6.27
C THR A 96 -1.77 -9.72 5.53
N ALA A 97 -1.07 -8.61 5.77
CA ALA A 97 -1.30 -7.35 5.06
C ALA A 97 -1.06 -7.50 3.55
N LEU A 98 0.05 -8.14 3.15
CA LEU A 98 0.34 -8.41 1.74
C LEU A 98 -0.76 -9.29 1.12
N LEU A 99 -1.12 -10.41 1.77
CA LEU A 99 -2.12 -11.34 1.24
C LEU A 99 -3.49 -10.70 1.10
N LEU A 100 -3.94 -9.94 2.10
CA LEU A 100 -5.20 -9.20 2.05
C LEU A 100 -5.18 -8.17 0.92
N GLY A 101 -4.10 -7.41 0.80
CA GLY A 101 -3.94 -6.40 -0.24
C GLY A 101 -3.94 -7.00 -1.65
N VAL A 102 -3.16 -8.06 -1.88
CA VAL A 102 -3.10 -8.78 -3.15
C VAL A 102 -4.45 -9.39 -3.50
N GLY A 103 -5.05 -10.17 -2.59
CA GLY A 103 -6.35 -10.82 -2.84
C GLY A 103 -7.45 -9.80 -3.15
N THR A 104 -7.51 -8.69 -2.42
CA THR A 104 -8.50 -7.63 -2.66
C THR A 104 -8.22 -6.89 -3.97
N SER A 105 -6.95 -6.61 -4.29
CA SER A 105 -6.55 -5.95 -5.53
C SER A 105 -6.92 -6.79 -6.76
N GLU A 106 -6.61 -8.09 -6.74
CA GLU A 106 -6.94 -8.99 -7.85
C GLU A 106 -8.45 -9.18 -8.01
N LEU A 107 -9.20 -9.24 -6.90
CA LEU A 107 -10.66 -9.24 -6.95
C LEU A 107 -11.21 -7.96 -7.59
N ILE A 108 -10.72 -6.78 -7.21
CA ILE A 108 -11.19 -5.54 -7.83
C ILE A 108 -10.80 -5.49 -9.31
N LYS A 109 -9.59 -5.94 -9.66
CA LYS A 109 -9.11 -5.98 -11.05
C LYS A 109 -9.99 -6.83 -11.95
N SER A 110 -10.44 -8.00 -11.48
CA SER A 110 -11.31 -8.88 -12.26
C SER A 110 -12.71 -8.31 -12.49
N LEU A 111 -13.15 -7.38 -11.63
CA LEU A 111 -14.45 -6.71 -11.74
C LEU A 111 -14.40 -5.43 -12.58
N VAL A 112 -13.36 -4.61 -12.41
CA VAL A 112 -13.30 -3.25 -12.97
C VAL A 112 -12.82 -3.24 -14.42
N LEU A 113 -11.84 -4.08 -14.78
CA LEU A 113 -11.32 -4.21 -16.16
C LEU A 113 -10.91 -2.87 -16.80
N ARG A 114 -10.34 -1.95 -16.03
CA ARG A 114 -9.98 -0.60 -16.49
C ARG A 114 -8.78 -0.65 -17.45
N PRO A 115 -8.82 0.04 -18.61
CA PRO A 115 -7.68 0.20 -19.48
C PRO A 115 -6.51 0.95 -18.82
N ARG A 116 -5.29 0.64 -19.28
CA ARG A 116 -4.04 1.32 -18.86
C ARG A 116 -3.76 2.54 -19.74
N PRO A 117 -2.86 3.45 -19.32
CA PRO A 117 -2.28 4.43 -20.24
C PRO A 117 -1.62 3.76 -21.45
N GLU A 118 -1.58 4.47 -22.58
CA GLU A 118 -0.93 3.98 -23.79
C GLU A 118 0.61 4.00 -23.66
N GLY A 119 1.28 3.10 -24.38
CA GLY A 119 2.75 3.05 -24.42
C GLY A 119 3.44 2.76 -23.08
N PRO A 120 3.05 1.70 -22.34
CA PRO A 120 3.71 1.36 -21.08
C PRO A 120 5.20 1.08 -21.30
N LEU A 121 6.03 1.62 -20.41
CA LEU A 121 7.49 1.47 -20.43
C LEU A 121 7.98 0.31 -19.57
N PHE A 122 7.05 -0.45 -18.98
CA PHE A 122 7.29 -1.63 -18.18
C PHE A 122 6.18 -2.65 -18.47
N GLU A 123 6.55 -3.92 -18.59
CA GLU A 123 5.58 -4.98 -18.89
C GLU A 123 4.50 -5.07 -17.82
N THR A 124 3.25 -4.96 -18.23
CA THR A 124 2.10 -5.07 -17.33
C THR A 124 0.96 -5.80 -18.00
N TRP A 125 0.21 -6.54 -17.19
CA TRP A 125 -0.90 -7.38 -17.64
C TRP A 125 -2.18 -7.06 -16.85
N GLY A 126 -3.33 -7.33 -17.46
CA GLY A 126 -4.65 -7.16 -16.85
C GLY A 126 -5.05 -5.70 -16.54
N SER A 127 -6.13 -5.56 -15.76
CA SER A 127 -6.73 -4.27 -15.37
C SER A 127 -5.75 -3.32 -14.71
N SER A 128 -5.88 -2.01 -15.01
CA SER A 128 -5.08 -0.94 -14.40
C SER A 128 -5.51 -0.65 -12.96
N PHE A 129 -6.79 -0.72 -12.64
CA PHE A 129 -7.31 -0.34 -11.32
C PHE A 129 -7.52 -1.55 -10.39
N PRO A 130 -7.08 -1.49 -9.12
CA PRO A 130 -6.11 -0.54 -8.55
C PRO A 130 -4.64 -0.96 -8.86
N SER A 131 -3.68 -0.08 -8.58
CA SER A 131 -2.24 -0.40 -8.72
C SER A 131 -1.76 -1.37 -7.65
N GLY A 132 -1.37 -2.58 -8.07
CA GLY A 132 -0.81 -3.61 -7.18
C GLY A 132 0.55 -3.23 -6.59
N HIS A 133 1.40 -2.50 -7.34
CA HIS A 133 2.72 -2.07 -6.83
C HIS A 133 2.57 -1.00 -5.74
N SER A 134 1.68 -0.03 -5.95
CA SER A 134 1.38 1.02 -4.95
C SER A 134 0.75 0.41 -3.69
N MET A 135 -0.14 -0.58 -3.87
CA MET A 135 -0.71 -1.36 -2.78
C MET A 135 0.35 -2.13 -2.00
N GLY A 136 1.22 -2.89 -2.67
CA GLY A 136 2.29 -3.65 -2.01
C GLY A 136 3.28 -2.75 -1.27
N ALA A 137 3.68 -1.64 -1.88
CA ALA A 137 4.58 -0.66 -1.25
C ALA A 137 3.97 -0.03 0.02
N ALA A 138 2.69 0.36 -0.05
CA ALA A 138 2.00 0.94 1.10
C ALA A 138 1.75 -0.11 2.20
N ALA A 139 1.36 -1.33 1.84
CA ALA A 139 1.13 -2.41 2.79
C ALA A 139 2.41 -2.79 3.54
N LEU A 140 3.51 -2.99 2.81
CA LEU A 140 4.79 -3.40 3.39
C LEU A 140 5.38 -2.27 4.26
N SER A 141 5.53 -1.07 3.71
CA SER A 141 6.16 0.04 4.43
C SER A 141 5.31 0.51 5.62
N GLY A 142 3.98 0.53 5.48
CA GLY A 142 3.05 0.80 6.59
C GLY A 142 3.13 -0.27 7.69
N SER A 143 3.25 -1.55 7.32
CA SER A 143 3.41 -2.64 8.31
C SER A 143 4.74 -2.55 9.05
N ILE A 144 5.82 -2.16 8.37
CA ILE A 144 7.13 -1.88 9.02
C ILE A 144 6.98 -0.72 10.01
N ALA A 145 6.37 0.40 9.60
CA ALA A 145 6.19 1.56 10.47
C ALA A 145 5.34 1.21 11.71
N LEU A 146 4.27 0.42 11.54
CA LEU A 146 3.47 -0.11 12.63
C LEU A 146 4.29 -1.01 13.58
N ALA A 147 5.10 -1.94 13.03
CA ALA A 147 5.94 -2.83 13.82
C ALA A 147 6.96 -2.05 14.67
N VAL A 148 7.67 -1.09 14.05
CA VAL A 148 8.65 -0.20 14.72
C VAL A 148 7.98 0.63 15.81
N THR A 149 6.75 1.11 15.59
CA THR A 149 6.01 1.88 16.59
C THR A 149 5.71 1.09 17.88
N SER A 150 5.66 -0.24 17.79
CA SER A 150 5.46 -1.15 18.94
C SER A 150 6.75 -1.77 19.48
N PHE A 151 7.90 -1.26 19.09
CA PHE A 151 9.19 -1.74 19.55
C PHE A 151 9.61 -0.95 20.80
N ASP A 152 9.96 -1.66 21.87
CA ASP A 152 10.39 -1.03 23.11
C ASP A 152 11.78 -0.36 22.91
N GLY A 153 11.97 0.80 23.54
CA GLY A 153 13.25 1.53 23.49
C GLY A 153 13.49 2.35 22.22
N ILE A 154 12.57 2.36 21.25
CA ILE A 154 12.68 3.23 20.07
C ILE A 154 12.20 4.65 20.40
N SER A 155 13.01 5.64 20.05
CA SER A 155 12.68 7.05 20.29
C SER A 155 11.50 7.52 19.43
N ARG A 156 10.74 8.51 19.92
CA ARG A 156 9.65 9.13 19.15
C ARG A 156 10.14 9.71 17.82
N GLN A 157 11.38 10.20 17.78
CA GLN A 157 11.99 10.72 16.57
C GLN A 157 12.25 9.63 15.53
N ALA A 158 12.77 8.46 15.97
CA ALA A 158 12.96 7.32 15.08
C ALA A 158 11.63 6.81 14.52
N ILE A 159 10.59 6.70 15.36
CA ILE A 159 9.22 6.35 14.91
C ILE A 159 8.74 7.33 13.84
N ARG A 160 8.87 8.64 14.08
CA ARG A 160 8.48 9.68 13.12
C ARG A 160 9.20 9.52 11.78
N TRP A 161 10.52 9.29 11.80
CA TRP A 161 11.30 9.07 10.59
C TRP A 161 10.89 7.79 9.86
N THR A 162 10.52 6.72 10.56
CA THR A 162 10.01 5.50 9.92
C THR A 162 8.71 5.76 9.17
N TRP A 163 7.77 6.53 9.75
CA TRP A 163 6.53 6.91 9.07
C TRP A 163 6.77 7.81 7.86
N ILE A 164 7.71 8.76 7.95
CA ILE A 164 8.12 9.60 6.82
C ILE A 164 8.72 8.72 5.72
N GLY A 165 9.61 7.78 6.07
CA GLY A 165 10.20 6.84 5.13
C GLY A 165 9.16 5.96 4.43
N ALA A 166 8.14 5.49 5.17
CA ALA A 166 7.03 4.73 4.59
C ALA A 166 6.20 5.56 3.59
N ALA A 167 5.92 6.82 3.93
CA ALA A 167 5.22 7.74 3.04
C ALA A 167 6.05 8.03 1.78
N VAL A 168 7.34 8.36 1.92
CA VAL A 168 8.24 8.61 0.79
C VAL A 168 8.36 7.38 -0.11
N TRP A 169 8.55 6.19 0.47
CA TRP A 169 8.62 4.95 -0.30
C TRP A 169 7.34 4.72 -1.12
N THR A 170 6.18 4.89 -0.49
CA THR A 170 4.89 4.71 -1.15
C THR A 170 4.69 5.72 -2.28
N LEU A 171 4.96 7.01 -2.03
CA LEU A 171 4.83 8.08 -3.03
C LEU A 171 5.78 7.88 -4.21
N THR A 172 7.03 7.50 -3.94
CA THR A 172 8.03 7.22 -5.00
C THR A 172 7.64 5.98 -5.81
N MET A 173 7.04 4.96 -5.19
CA MET A 173 6.48 3.82 -5.94
C MET A 173 5.28 4.24 -6.80
N MET A 174 4.37 5.07 -6.28
CA MET A 174 3.26 5.62 -7.06
C MET A 174 3.78 6.38 -8.28
N TRP A 175 4.75 7.28 -8.07
CA TRP A 175 5.41 8.00 -9.15
C TRP A 175 6.06 7.06 -10.17
N SER A 176 6.81 6.03 -9.73
CA SER A 176 7.39 5.03 -10.63
C SER A 176 6.34 4.42 -11.56
N ARG A 177 5.15 4.09 -11.04
CA ARG A 177 4.08 3.48 -11.85
C ARG A 177 3.47 4.44 -12.87
N THR A 178 3.29 5.71 -12.50
CA THR A 178 2.76 6.72 -13.43
C THR A 178 3.81 7.15 -14.44
N ALA A 179 5.06 7.32 -14.03
CA ALA A 179 6.18 7.71 -14.89
C ALA A 179 6.49 6.66 -15.97
N LEU A 180 6.20 5.39 -15.69
CA LEU A 180 6.33 4.29 -16.66
C LEU A 180 5.07 4.08 -17.51
N HIS A 181 4.07 4.96 -17.42
CA HIS A 181 2.75 4.82 -18.07
C HIS A 181 2.07 3.48 -17.78
N ALA A 182 2.37 2.87 -16.63
CA ALA A 182 1.81 1.58 -16.26
C ALA A 182 0.42 1.73 -15.62
N HIS A 183 0.17 2.85 -14.95
CA HIS A 183 -1.04 3.12 -14.18
C HIS A 183 -1.39 4.60 -14.23
N TRP A 184 -2.68 4.89 -14.15
CA TRP A 184 -3.19 6.24 -13.91
C TRP A 184 -2.94 6.68 -12.46
N LEU A 185 -2.92 7.99 -12.19
CA LEU A 185 -2.73 8.51 -10.83
C LEU A 185 -3.77 7.95 -9.86
N SER A 186 -5.04 7.94 -10.26
CA SER A 186 -6.15 7.36 -9.48
C SER A 186 -5.96 5.88 -9.14
N ASP A 187 -5.36 5.08 -10.04
CA ASP A 187 -5.04 3.67 -9.76
C ASP A 187 -4.02 3.57 -8.61
N THR A 188 -3.01 4.45 -8.62
CA THR A 188 -1.93 4.44 -7.63
C THR A 188 -2.39 4.94 -6.26
N LEU A 189 -3.28 5.94 -6.23
CA LEU A 189 -3.92 6.41 -5.00
C LEU A 189 -4.82 5.33 -4.38
N ALA A 190 -5.67 4.68 -5.21
CA ALA A 190 -6.51 3.58 -4.75
C ALA A 190 -5.67 2.40 -4.25
N GLY A 191 -4.58 2.07 -4.96
CA GLY A 191 -3.62 1.05 -4.54
C GLY A 191 -3.00 1.39 -3.19
N ALA A 192 -2.45 2.59 -3.02
CA ALA A 192 -1.84 3.01 -1.77
C ALA A 192 -2.85 2.99 -0.60
N ALA A 193 -4.07 3.48 -0.81
CA ALA A 193 -5.14 3.44 0.19
C ALA A 193 -5.52 1.99 0.57
N LEU A 194 -5.61 1.09 -0.41
CA LEU A 194 -5.85 -0.34 -0.17
C LEU A 194 -4.72 -0.96 0.67
N GLY A 195 -3.46 -0.67 0.35
CA GLY A 195 -2.30 -1.19 1.09
C GLY A 195 -2.26 -0.68 2.54
N ILE A 196 -2.55 0.60 2.77
CA ILE A 196 -2.67 1.17 4.12
C ILE A 196 -3.80 0.46 4.88
N ALA A 197 -4.98 0.32 4.27
CA ALA A 197 -6.12 -0.36 4.88
C ALA A 197 -5.78 -1.81 5.26
N ALA A 198 -5.08 -2.53 4.38
CA ALA A 198 -4.63 -3.90 4.62
C ALA A 198 -3.63 -3.98 5.80
N ALA A 199 -2.65 -3.07 5.87
CA ALA A 199 -1.67 -3.02 6.96
C ALA A 199 -2.34 -2.80 8.33
N PHE A 200 -3.24 -1.83 8.43
CA PHE A 200 -3.97 -1.56 9.68
C PHE A 200 -4.93 -2.69 10.06
N THR A 201 -5.61 -3.29 9.08
CA THR A 201 -6.53 -4.42 9.31
C THR A 201 -5.74 -5.64 9.81
N ALA A 202 -4.67 -6.01 9.12
CA ALA A 202 -3.81 -7.12 9.55
C ALA A 202 -3.24 -6.89 10.94
N ARG A 203 -2.78 -5.67 11.23
CA ARG A 203 -2.32 -5.28 12.57
C ARG A 203 -3.40 -5.47 13.63
N ALA A 204 -4.63 -5.08 13.35
CA ALA A 204 -5.76 -5.23 14.27
C ALA A 204 -6.18 -6.70 14.50
N LEU A 205 -5.97 -7.57 13.52
CA LEU A 205 -6.21 -9.01 13.63
C LEU A 205 -5.18 -9.69 14.55
N TRP A 206 -3.90 -9.35 14.37
CA TRP A 206 -2.79 -10.02 15.06
C TRP A 206 -2.46 -9.43 16.43
N ILE A 207 -2.68 -8.13 16.63
CA ILE A 207 -2.31 -7.42 17.86
C ILE A 207 -3.57 -6.99 18.59
N ARG A 208 -3.93 -7.76 19.61
CA ARG A 208 -5.01 -7.44 20.55
C ARG A 208 -4.46 -6.51 21.63
N THR A 209 -4.99 -5.29 21.71
CA THR A 209 -4.84 -4.48 22.93
C THR A 209 -5.71 -5.12 24.03
N PRO A 210 -5.19 -5.43 25.22
CA PRO A 210 -6.03 -5.87 26.33
C PRO A 210 -7.11 -4.82 26.61
N PRO A 211 -8.33 -5.21 27.00
CA PRO A 211 -9.30 -4.24 27.49
C PRO A 211 -8.67 -3.42 28.62
N GLN A 212 -8.83 -2.10 28.61
CA GLN A 212 -8.50 -1.29 29.77
C GLN A 212 -9.28 -1.88 30.95
N ARG A 213 -8.57 -2.40 31.97
CA ARG A 213 -9.23 -2.70 33.24
C ARG A 213 -9.80 -1.37 33.71
N VAL A 214 -11.13 -1.28 33.77
CA VAL A 214 -11.78 -0.23 34.52
C VAL A 214 -11.34 -0.46 35.96
N THR A 215 -10.37 0.32 36.43
CA THR A 215 -10.08 0.42 37.84
C THR A 215 -11.32 1.05 38.45
N LEU A 216 -12.18 0.22 39.04
CA LEU A 216 -13.15 0.69 40.01
C LEU A 216 -12.30 1.22 41.17
N GLU A 217 -12.16 2.54 41.27
CA GLU A 217 -11.63 3.11 42.51
C GLU A 217 -12.61 2.80 43.65
N PRO A 218 -12.09 2.40 44.83
CA PRO A 218 -12.91 2.02 45.98
C PRO A 218 -13.64 3.20 46.63
#